data_AF-A0A5E4BC41-F1
#
_entry.id   AF-A0A5E4BC41-F1
#
_cell.length_a   1.000
_cell.length_b   1.000
_cell.length_c   1.000
_cell.angle_alpha   90.00
_cell.angle_beta   90.00
_cell.angle_gamma   90.00
#
_symmetry.space_group_name_H-M   'P 1'
#
loop_
_entity.id
_entity.type
_entity.pdbx_description
1 polymer ?
#
loop_
_entity_poly.entity_id
_entity_poly.type
_entity_poly.pdbx_seq_one_letter_code
_entity_poly.pdbx_strand_id
1 'polypeptide(L)'
;MQQQHQQFLEKQKQQQLQLGKILTKTGELPRQPTTHPEETEEELTEQQEALLGEGALTMPREGSTESESTQEDLEEEEEEEEEEEVEEDDDDCIQVKDEEGESGPDEGPDLEESSAAYKKLFTDAQQLQPLQVYQAPLSLATVPHQALGRTQSSPAAPGGMKSPLDQPTKHLFTTGVVYDTFMLKHQCMCGNTHVHPEHAGRIQSIWSRLQETGLLSKCERIRGRKATLEEIQTVHSEYHTLLYGTSPLNRQKLDSKKLLGPISQKMYAMLPCGGIGVDSDTVWNEMHSSSAVRMAVGCLVELAFKVAAGELKNGFAIIRPPGHHAEESTAMGFCFFNSVAITAKLLQQKLNVGKVLIVDWDIHHGNGTQQAFYSDPSVLYISLHRYDNGNFFPGSGAPEEVGGGPGVGYNVNVAWTGGVDPPIGDVEYLTAFRTVVMPIAHEFSPDVVLVSAGFDAVEGHLSPLGGYSVTARCFGHLTRQLMTLAGGRVVLALEGGHDLTAICDASEACVSALLSVELQPLDEAVLQQKPNINAVTTLEKVIEIQSKHWSCVQRFATGLGCSLREAQAGETEEAETVSAMALLSVGAEQAQAAAAREHSPRPAEEPMEQEPAL
;
A
#
# COMPACT_ATOMS: atom_id res chain seq x y z
N MET A 1 14.38 23.23 12.11
CA MET A 1 14.42 21.82 11.66
C MET A 1 15.13 20.92 12.66
N GLN A 2 16.46 20.76 12.66
CA GLN A 2 17.15 19.78 13.54
C GLN A 2 16.96 20.06 15.04
N GLN A 3 16.99 21.34 15.43
CA GLN A 3 16.76 21.77 16.82
C GLN A 3 15.30 21.60 17.29
N GLN A 4 14.35 21.71 16.37
CA GLN A 4 12.92 21.48 16.65
C GLN A 4 12.60 19.99 16.77
N HIS A 5 13.27 19.15 15.97
CA HIS A 5 13.18 17.70 16.09
C HIS A 5 13.72 17.20 17.43
N GLN A 6 14.83 17.79 17.91
CA GLN A 6 15.39 17.46 19.23
C GLN A 6 14.45 17.86 20.39
N GLN A 7 13.82 19.03 20.31
CA GLN A 7 12.84 19.48 21.30
C GLN A 7 11.56 18.64 21.30
N PHE A 8 11.17 18.09 20.15
CA PHE A 8 10.04 17.16 20.04
C PHE A 8 10.35 15.83 20.74
N LEU A 9 11.52 15.24 20.49
CA LEU A 9 11.96 14.00 21.13
C LEU A 9 12.05 14.13 22.67
N GLU A 10 12.51 15.28 23.17
CA GLU A 10 12.56 15.55 24.61
C GLU A 10 11.17 15.64 25.26
N LYS A 11 10.20 16.28 24.58
CA LYS A 11 8.80 16.34 25.04
C LYS A 11 8.14 14.96 25.08
N GLN A 12 8.39 14.13 24.07
CA GLN A 12 7.85 12.77 24.00
C GLN A 12 8.40 11.90 25.14
N LYS A 13 9.70 12.02 25.43
CA LYS A 13 10.36 11.34 26.55
C LYS A 13 9.79 11.76 27.92
N GLN A 14 9.48 13.04 28.09
CA GLN A 14 8.89 13.57 29.34
C GLN A 14 7.46 13.07 29.57
N GLN A 15 6.65 12.93 28.52
CA GLN A 15 5.29 12.38 28.62
C GLN A 15 5.29 10.88 28.94
N GLN A 16 6.20 10.10 28.37
CA GLN A 16 6.36 8.67 28.69
C GLN A 16 6.72 8.43 30.16
N LEU A 17 7.57 9.29 30.74
CA LEU A 17 7.95 9.22 32.15
C LEU A 17 6.79 9.55 33.11
N GLN A 18 5.80 10.34 32.66
CA GLN A 18 4.59 10.61 33.45
C GLN A 18 3.60 9.44 33.40
N LEU A 19 3.48 8.75 32.26
CA LEU A 19 2.66 7.54 32.11
C LEU A 19 3.22 6.35 32.92
N GLY A 20 4.55 6.19 32.97
CA GLY A 20 5.19 5.10 33.73
C GLY A 20 4.98 5.18 35.25
N LYS A 21 4.74 6.38 35.81
CA LYS A 21 4.53 6.58 37.26
C LYS A 21 3.12 6.22 37.75
N ILE A 22 2.19 5.95 36.84
CA ILE A 22 0.78 5.65 37.17
C ILE A 22 0.51 4.13 37.24
N LEU A 23 1.39 3.28 36.70
CA LEU A 23 1.11 1.85 36.46
C LEU A 23 1.84 0.85 37.38
N THR A 24 2.67 1.29 38.32
CA THR A 24 3.31 0.36 39.28
C THR A 24 2.40 0.08 40.47
N LYS A 25 1.42 -0.82 40.31
CA LYS A 25 0.85 -1.64 41.40
C LYS A 25 0.02 -2.79 40.80
N THR A 26 0.34 -4.02 41.25
CA THR A 26 -0.21 -5.37 40.92
C THR A 26 0.33 -5.98 39.61
N GLY A 27 0.71 -7.26 39.49
CA GLY A 27 0.75 -8.48 40.31
C GLY A 27 1.02 -9.68 39.36
N GLU A 28 1.70 -10.73 39.84
CA GLU A 28 2.37 -11.83 39.10
C GLU A 28 1.52 -12.72 38.13
N LEU A 29 2.18 -13.30 37.11
CA LEU A 29 1.62 -14.14 36.01
C LEU A 29 1.82 -15.67 36.23
N PRO A 30 0.91 -16.55 35.74
CA PRO A 30 1.15 -17.99 35.68
C PRO A 30 1.57 -18.52 34.28
N ARG A 31 2.31 -19.63 34.27
CA ARG A 31 2.91 -20.35 33.11
C ARG A 31 1.90 -21.05 32.18
N GLN A 32 2.25 -21.16 30.89
CA GLN A 32 1.50 -21.84 29.80
C GLN A 32 1.80 -23.35 29.67
N PRO A 33 0.90 -24.16 29.05
CA PRO A 33 1.16 -25.53 28.63
C PRO A 33 1.60 -25.69 27.15
N THR A 34 2.15 -26.86 26.85
CA THR A 34 2.96 -27.31 25.70
C THR A 34 2.24 -27.43 24.34
N THR A 35 3.00 -27.25 23.25
CA THR A 35 2.60 -27.22 21.82
C THR A 35 2.28 -28.59 21.20
N HIS A 36 1.54 -28.55 20.09
CA HIS A 36 1.04 -29.69 19.29
C HIS A 36 1.97 -30.02 18.09
N PRO A 37 1.99 -31.28 17.60
CA PRO A 37 3.04 -31.83 16.72
C PRO A 37 3.05 -31.39 15.23
N GLU A 38 2.08 -30.60 14.77
CA GLU A 38 2.02 -30.13 13.36
C GLU A 38 3.17 -29.14 13.00
N GLU A 39 3.88 -28.62 14.01
CA GLU A 39 4.99 -27.66 13.87
C GLU A 39 6.25 -28.26 13.24
N THR A 40 6.41 -29.59 13.23
CA THR A 40 7.61 -30.26 12.71
C THR A 40 7.52 -30.69 11.25
N GLU A 41 6.32 -30.82 10.68
CA GLU A 41 6.16 -31.35 9.32
C GLU A 41 6.43 -30.30 8.23
N GLU A 42 6.10 -29.03 8.44
CA GLU A 42 6.38 -27.98 7.44
C GLU A 42 7.87 -27.61 7.35
N GLU A 43 8.62 -27.61 8.46
CA GLU A 43 10.09 -27.42 8.43
C GLU A 43 10.81 -28.55 7.69
N LEU A 44 10.30 -29.78 7.78
CA LEU A 44 10.84 -30.93 7.04
C LEU A 44 10.52 -30.84 5.54
N THR A 45 9.39 -30.22 5.16
CA THR A 45 9.00 -30.07 3.76
C THR A 45 9.87 -29.03 3.05
N GLU A 46 10.17 -27.90 3.69
CA GLU A 46 11.12 -26.90 3.17
C GLU A 46 12.56 -27.46 3.07
N GLN A 47 12.95 -28.38 3.97
CA GLN A 47 14.24 -29.09 3.88
C GLN A 47 14.31 -30.08 2.70
N GLN A 48 13.19 -30.74 2.37
CA GLN A 48 13.15 -31.77 1.35
C GLN A 48 13.11 -31.20 -0.08
N GLU A 49 12.48 -30.05 -0.29
CA GLU A 49 12.53 -29.33 -1.57
C GLU A 49 13.93 -28.76 -1.88
N ALA A 50 14.67 -28.32 -0.86
CA ALA A 50 16.05 -27.84 -1.02
C ALA A 50 17.05 -28.96 -1.38
N LEU A 51 16.76 -30.21 -0.97
CA LEU A 51 17.62 -31.38 -1.24
C LEU A 51 17.42 -32.00 -2.62
N LEU A 52 16.29 -31.73 -3.30
CA LEU A 52 15.99 -32.29 -4.63
C LEU A 52 16.54 -31.45 -5.80
N GLY A 53 17.23 -30.34 -5.51
CA GLY A 53 17.77 -29.40 -6.49
C GLY A 53 19.19 -29.69 -7.00
N GLU A 54 19.95 -30.63 -6.42
CA GLU A 54 21.33 -30.87 -6.86
C GLU A 54 21.63 -32.35 -7.16
N GLY A 55 22.29 -32.55 -8.30
CA GLY A 55 22.49 -33.83 -8.96
C GLY A 55 23.47 -34.78 -8.27
N ALA A 56 23.20 -36.06 -8.51
CA ALA A 56 23.94 -37.26 -8.15
C ALA A 56 25.47 -37.15 -8.23
N LEU A 57 26.15 -37.43 -7.10
CA LEU A 57 27.48 -38.05 -7.09
C LEU A 57 27.60 -39.03 -5.90
N THR A 58 28.23 -40.16 -6.22
CA THR A 58 28.38 -41.41 -5.45
C THR A 58 29.30 -41.29 -4.23
N MET A 59 28.86 -41.84 -3.09
CA MET A 59 29.67 -42.05 -1.87
C MET A 59 30.29 -43.45 -1.84
N PRO A 60 31.51 -43.63 -1.31
CA PRO A 60 31.90 -44.86 -0.63
C PRO A 60 31.77 -44.73 0.89
N ARG A 61 31.48 -45.87 1.49
CA ARG A 61 31.03 -46.12 2.86
C ARG A 61 32.16 -46.79 3.65
N GLU A 62 32.55 -46.22 4.77
CA GLU A 62 33.16 -46.87 5.96
C GLU A 62 32.79 -45.96 7.15
N GLY A 63 32.52 -46.38 8.38
CA GLY A 63 32.71 -47.63 9.11
C GLY A 63 32.82 -47.21 10.58
N SER A 64 31.94 -47.76 11.42
CA SER A 64 31.72 -47.48 12.85
C SER A 64 32.97 -47.54 13.74
N THR A 65 32.99 -46.80 14.86
CA THR A 65 33.13 -47.38 16.23
C THR A 65 32.92 -46.32 17.33
N GLU A 66 32.29 -46.79 18.40
CA GLU A 66 32.02 -46.19 19.72
C GLU A 66 33.30 -45.85 20.50
N SER A 67 33.28 -44.86 21.40
CA SER A 67 33.22 -45.07 22.86
C SER A 67 33.64 -43.85 23.72
N GLU A 68 32.86 -43.73 24.80
CA GLU A 68 32.96 -43.09 26.12
C GLU A 68 34.19 -42.28 26.62
N SER A 69 33.85 -41.14 27.22
CA SER A 69 34.27 -40.56 28.53
C SER A 69 35.73 -40.54 28.99
N THR A 70 36.19 -39.37 29.44
CA THR A 70 36.81 -39.17 30.77
C THR A 70 36.94 -37.68 31.10
N GLN A 71 37.01 -37.41 32.39
CA GLN A 71 36.86 -36.16 33.11
C GLN A 71 38.23 -35.69 33.65
N GLU A 72 38.30 -34.41 34.06
CA GLU A 72 39.32 -33.76 34.93
C GLU A 72 40.62 -33.27 34.24
N ASP A 73 40.84 -31.94 34.24
CA ASP A 73 41.72 -31.32 35.23
C ASP A 73 41.52 -29.80 35.32
N LEU A 74 41.56 -29.31 36.56
CA LEU A 74 41.52 -27.93 37.04
C LEU A 74 42.93 -27.32 36.97
N GLU A 75 43.03 -26.01 36.74
CA GLU A 75 44.08 -25.19 37.34
C GLU A 75 43.58 -23.73 37.42
N GLU A 76 43.39 -23.28 38.66
CA GLU A 76 43.16 -21.91 39.11
C GLU A 76 44.52 -21.24 39.33
N GLU A 77 44.67 -19.97 38.97
CA GLU A 77 45.61 -19.05 39.63
C GLU A 77 44.88 -17.73 39.94
N GLU A 78 44.69 -17.50 41.24
CA GLU A 78 44.33 -16.24 41.90
C GLU A 78 45.60 -15.39 42.14
N GLU A 79 45.45 -14.06 42.10
CA GLU A 79 45.85 -13.06 43.13
C GLU A 79 46.90 -12.11 42.50
N GLU A 80 46.96 -10.79 42.69
CA GLU A 80 46.77 -9.96 43.89
C GLU A 80 46.26 -8.54 43.53
N GLU A 81 45.55 -7.94 44.49
CA GLU A 81 45.22 -6.52 44.63
C GLU A 81 46.40 -5.73 45.20
N GLU A 82 46.52 -4.43 44.92
CA GLU A 82 47.04 -3.46 45.91
C GLU A 82 46.55 -2.02 45.62
N GLU A 83 46.39 -1.27 46.71
CA GLU A 83 45.56 -0.09 46.96
C GLU A 83 46.26 1.28 46.72
N GLU A 84 45.39 2.30 46.59
CA GLU A 84 45.44 3.72 47.02
C GLU A 84 46.73 4.59 46.94
N GLU A 85 46.57 5.82 46.40
CA GLU A 85 46.90 7.07 47.12
C GLU A 85 46.27 8.33 46.46
N VAL A 86 46.10 9.39 47.26
CA VAL A 86 45.28 10.61 47.10
C VAL A 86 46.16 11.85 46.81
N GLU A 87 45.52 12.99 46.45
CA GLU A 87 45.89 14.44 46.58
C GLU A 87 45.90 15.20 45.22
N GLU A 88 44.95 16.11 44.96
CA GLU A 88 45.00 17.61 45.10
C GLU A 88 46.04 18.28 44.17
N ASP A 89 45.87 19.40 43.45
CA ASP A 89 44.88 20.48 43.28
C ASP A 89 45.27 21.24 41.99
N ASP A 90 44.36 22.05 41.42
CA ASP A 90 44.58 23.42 40.88
C ASP A 90 43.70 23.81 39.67
N ASP A 91 43.01 24.93 39.89
CA ASP A 91 42.23 25.79 39.00
C ASP A 91 42.99 26.24 37.73
N ASP A 92 42.26 26.45 36.61
CA ASP A 92 42.17 27.82 36.08
C ASP A 92 41.01 28.03 35.09
N CYS A 93 40.36 29.17 35.26
CA CYS A 93 39.22 29.68 34.51
C CYS A 93 39.69 30.90 33.70
N ILE A 94 39.39 31.00 32.39
CA ILE A 94 39.49 32.28 31.68
C ILE A 94 38.20 32.62 30.91
N GLN A 95 37.81 33.86 31.19
CA GLN A 95 36.59 34.58 30.93
C GLN A 95 36.38 35.04 29.48
N VAL A 96 35.10 35.26 29.21
CA VAL A 96 34.48 35.97 28.09
C VAL A 96 34.80 37.48 28.17
N LYS A 97 34.96 38.14 27.02
CA LYS A 97 34.88 39.60 26.89
C LYS A 97 33.97 39.98 25.72
N ASP A 98 32.89 40.68 26.05
CA ASP A 98 32.03 41.45 25.16
C ASP A 98 32.73 42.73 24.71
N GLU A 99 32.43 43.23 23.50
CA GLU A 99 32.21 44.67 23.24
C GLU A 99 31.24 44.87 22.03
N GLU A 100 30.22 45.69 22.26
CA GLU A 100 29.25 46.24 21.30
C GLU A 100 29.85 47.44 20.53
N GLY A 101 29.27 47.83 19.38
CA GLY A 101 29.46 49.20 18.87
C GLY A 101 29.13 49.50 17.39
N GLU A 102 27.85 49.83 17.14
CA GLU A 102 27.34 50.96 16.32
C GLU A 102 27.56 51.12 14.78
N SER A 103 26.39 51.28 14.12
CA SER A 103 26.00 52.29 13.10
C SER A 103 26.31 52.09 11.60
N GLY A 104 25.25 52.20 10.76
CA GLY A 104 25.23 52.14 9.28
C GLY A 104 25.65 53.46 8.59
N PRO A 105 25.16 53.85 7.39
CA PRO A 105 24.21 53.23 6.45
C PRO A 105 24.74 53.14 4.98
N ASP A 106 23.88 52.73 4.04
CA ASP A 106 23.69 53.30 2.68
C ASP A 106 23.90 52.42 1.42
N GLU A 107 22.93 52.58 0.51
CA GLU A 107 22.87 52.43 -0.96
C GLU A 107 23.18 51.10 -1.71
N GLY A 108 22.23 50.70 -2.58
CA GLY A 108 22.43 49.78 -3.72
C GLY A 108 23.17 50.44 -4.90
N PRO A 109 23.42 49.75 -6.04
CA PRO A 109 22.35 49.36 -6.97
C PRO A 109 22.59 48.05 -7.76
N ASP A 110 21.63 47.77 -8.65
CA ASP A 110 21.50 46.71 -9.68
C ASP A 110 22.76 46.20 -10.39
N LEU A 111 22.70 44.96 -10.90
CA LEU A 111 23.13 44.60 -12.27
C LEU A 111 22.65 43.19 -12.69
N GLU A 112 22.15 43.13 -13.93
CA GLU A 112 21.58 41.99 -14.65
C GLU A 112 22.60 40.92 -15.10
N GLU A 113 22.03 39.76 -15.46
CA GLU A 113 22.45 38.77 -16.48
C GLU A 113 23.84 38.09 -16.42
N SER A 114 23.81 36.76 -16.31
CA SER A 114 24.65 35.88 -17.13
C SER A 114 24.05 34.47 -17.21
N SER A 115 23.01 34.34 -18.04
CA SER A 115 22.70 33.09 -18.75
C SER A 115 23.79 32.86 -19.80
N ALA A 116 24.60 31.80 -19.64
CA ALA A 116 25.27 31.02 -20.70
C ALA A 116 26.59 30.40 -20.20
N ALA A 117 26.54 29.25 -19.53
CA ALA A 117 27.73 28.41 -19.40
C ALA A 117 27.43 26.94 -19.08
N TYR A 118 26.46 26.27 -19.72
CA TYR A 118 26.41 24.80 -19.76
C TYR A 118 25.71 24.30 -21.04
N LYS A 119 26.30 24.63 -22.20
CA LYS A 119 25.97 24.01 -23.50
C LYS A 119 27.22 23.94 -24.36
N LYS A 120 28.09 22.97 -24.09
CA LYS A 120 29.04 22.38 -25.04
C LYS A 120 29.62 21.11 -24.43
N LEU A 121 29.84 20.10 -25.28
CA LEU A 121 30.24 18.69 -25.00
C LEU A 121 29.01 17.80 -24.81
N PHE A 122 28.54 16.96 -25.75
CA PHE A 122 29.14 16.35 -26.93
C PHE A 122 28.10 16.19 -28.05
N THR A 123 28.52 16.45 -29.27
CA THR A 123 27.91 15.96 -30.51
C THR A 123 29.02 15.14 -31.17
N ASP A 124 28.82 13.84 -31.33
CA ASP A 124 29.09 13.17 -32.60
C ASP A 124 28.58 11.74 -32.56
N ALA A 125 27.70 11.47 -33.51
CA ALA A 125 27.09 10.19 -33.79
C ALA A 125 28.01 9.36 -34.69
N GLN A 126 28.12 8.06 -34.43
CA GLN A 126 28.46 7.07 -35.46
C GLN A 126 27.51 5.87 -35.39
N GLN A 127 26.70 5.82 -36.45
CA GLN A 127 26.05 4.70 -37.13
C GLN A 127 26.28 3.28 -36.58
N LEU A 128 25.20 2.64 -36.13
CA LEU A 128 25.03 1.18 -36.21
C LEU A 128 23.64 0.85 -36.77
N GLN A 129 23.62 -0.17 -37.63
CA GLN A 129 22.57 -0.59 -38.56
C GLN A 129 21.33 -1.20 -37.87
N PRO A 130 20.14 -1.17 -38.52
CA PRO A 130 18.91 -1.73 -37.98
C PRO A 130 18.88 -3.26 -38.05
N LEU A 131 18.66 -3.90 -36.90
CA LEU A 131 18.38 -5.34 -36.80
C LEU A 131 17.00 -5.67 -37.39
N GLN A 132 16.99 -6.57 -38.37
CA GLN A 132 15.80 -7.14 -38.98
C GLN A 132 14.96 -7.92 -37.97
N VAL A 133 13.71 -7.50 -37.81
CA VAL A 133 12.65 -8.23 -37.13
C VAL A 133 12.22 -9.38 -38.03
N TYR A 134 12.45 -10.62 -37.60
CA TYR A 134 11.93 -11.81 -38.29
C TYR A 134 10.55 -12.13 -37.73
N GLN A 135 9.50 -11.87 -38.53
CA GLN A 135 8.16 -12.41 -38.32
C GLN A 135 8.14 -13.90 -38.67
N ALA A 136 7.70 -14.75 -37.75
CA ALA A 136 7.36 -16.14 -38.04
C ALA A 136 5.83 -16.31 -37.98
N PRO A 137 5.17 -16.81 -39.04
CA PRO A 137 3.73 -17.03 -39.05
C PRO A 137 3.34 -18.32 -38.31
N LEU A 138 2.23 -18.24 -37.58
CA LEU A 138 1.44 -19.36 -37.06
C LEU A 138 1.02 -20.29 -38.22
N SER A 139 1.21 -21.59 -38.05
CA SER A 139 0.54 -22.61 -38.87
C SER A 139 0.24 -23.84 -38.01
N LEU A 140 -1.06 -24.11 -37.88
CA LEU A 140 -1.59 -25.38 -37.40
C LEU A 140 -1.12 -26.52 -38.32
N ALA A 141 -0.52 -27.57 -37.74
CA ALA A 141 -0.46 -28.87 -38.37
C ALA A 141 -0.53 -29.97 -37.30
N THR A 142 -1.69 -30.60 -37.23
CA THR A 142 -1.97 -31.86 -36.55
C THR A 142 -1.27 -33.01 -37.28
N VAL A 143 -0.49 -33.83 -36.57
CA VAL A 143 -0.10 -35.17 -37.05
C VAL A 143 -0.08 -36.16 -35.86
N PRO A 144 -0.68 -37.35 -35.99
CA PRO A 144 -0.99 -38.23 -34.86
C PRO A 144 0.18 -39.18 -34.57
N HIS A 145 0.49 -39.39 -33.29
CA HIS A 145 1.33 -40.51 -32.88
C HIS A 145 0.53 -41.59 -32.16
N GLN A 146 0.62 -42.77 -32.78
CA GLN A 146 -0.06 -44.01 -32.52
C GLN A 146 0.52 -44.71 -31.28
N ALA A 147 -0.38 -45.27 -30.46
CA ALA A 147 -0.07 -45.96 -29.22
C ALA A 147 0.76 -47.23 -29.42
N LEU A 148 1.83 -47.38 -28.65
CA LEU A 148 2.62 -48.61 -28.55
C LEU A 148 2.42 -49.27 -27.18
N GLY A 149 1.80 -50.45 -27.22
CA GLY A 149 2.11 -51.66 -26.47
C GLY A 149 2.45 -51.59 -24.98
N ARG A 150 1.50 -52.06 -24.16
CA ARG A 150 1.69 -52.48 -22.76
C ARG A 150 2.75 -53.58 -22.62
N THR A 151 3.56 -53.49 -21.57
CA THR A 151 4.12 -54.66 -20.86
C THR A 151 3.75 -54.57 -19.38
N GLN A 152 3.18 -55.66 -18.87
CA GLN A 152 2.69 -55.80 -17.50
C GLN A 152 3.79 -56.30 -16.57
N SER A 153 3.87 -55.73 -15.37
CA SER A 153 4.38 -56.43 -14.17
C SER A 153 4.13 -55.61 -12.90
N SER A 154 3.07 -55.95 -12.14
CA SER A 154 3.03 -56.06 -10.66
C SER A 154 1.59 -56.25 -10.14
N PRO A 155 1.39 -56.90 -8.98
CA PRO A 155 0.18 -57.65 -8.66
C PRO A 155 -0.93 -56.82 -8.00
N ALA A 156 -2.16 -57.31 -8.14
CA ALA A 156 -3.39 -56.69 -7.68
C ALA A 156 -3.56 -56.67 -6.15
N ALA A 157 -4.04 -55.54 -5.63
CA ALA A 157 -4.79 -55.43 -4.38
C ALA A 157 -6.06 -54.56 -4.62
N PRO A 158 -7.18 -54.79 -3.91
CA PRO A 158 -8.50 -54.43 -4.38
C PRO A 158 -8.98 -53.05 -3.88
N GLY A 159 -9.72 -52.36 -4.76
CA GLY A 159 -10.80 -51.42 -4.37
C GLY A 159 -10.39 -50.13 -3.64
N GLY A 160 -9.93 -49.13 -4.39
CA GLY A 160 -9.83 -47.74 -3.92
C GLY A 160 -10.65 -46.82 -4.83
N MET A 161 -11.54 -46.03 -4.23
CA MET A 161 -12.37 -45.02 -4.89
C MET A 161 -11.54 -44.17 -5.86
N LYS A 162 -12.02 -44.03 -7.10
CA LYS A 162 -11.48 -43.04 -8.04
C LYS A 162 -11.61 -41.67 -7.39
N SER A 163 -10.50 -40.98 -7.18
CA SER A 163 -10.50 -39.53 -6.99
C SER A 163 -11.30 -38.89 -8.13
N PRO A 164 -12.14 -37.86 -7.87
CA PRO A 164 -12.77 -37.14 -8.96
C PRO A 164 -11.65 -36.55 -9.84
N LEU A 165 -11.79 -36.70 -11.15
CA LEU A 165 -11.03 -35.87 -12.09
C LEU A 165 -11.21 -34.40 -11.66
N ASP A 166 -10.11 -33.64 -11.61
CA ASP A 166 -10.11 -32.18 -11.46
C ASP A 166 -11.14 -31.59 -12.43
N GLN A 167 -12.31 -31.25 -11.90
CA GLN A 167 -13.22 -30.37 -12.60
C GLN A 167 -12.54 -28.99 -12.57
N PRO A 168 -12.48 -28.26 -13.70
CA PRO A 168 -12.00 -26.90 -13.68
C PRO A 168 -12.83 -26.14 -12.64
N THR A 169 -12.18 -25.66 -11.59
CA THR A 169 -12.81 -24.90 -10.51
C THR A 169 -13.56 -23.75 -11.17
N LYS A 170 -14.89 -23.79 -11.13
CA LYS A 170 -15.71 -22.68 -11.66
C LYS A 170 -15.57 -21.52 -10.68
N HIS A 171 -14.57 -20.67 -10.90
CA HIS A 171 -14.48 -19.40 -10.21
C HIS A 171 -15.75 -18.60 -10.49
N LEU A 172 -16.45 -18.21 -9.44
CA LEU A 172 -17.59 -17.32 -9.58
C LEU A 172 -17.01 -15.92 -9.84
N PHE A 173 -17.54 -15.23 -10.85
CA PHE A 173 -17.18 -13.83 -11.11
C PHE A 173 -17.82 -12.93 -10.04
N THR A 174 -17.26 -12.95 -8.84
CA THR A 174 -17.72 -12.28 -7.62
C THR A 174 -16.54 -11.59 -6.92
N THR A 175 -16.78 -11.07 -5.71
CA THR A 175 -15.75 -10.50 -4.83
C THR A 175 -14.85 -11.58 -4.26
N GLY A 176 -13.54 -11.43 -4.44
CA GLY A 176 -12.53 -12.26 -3.76
C GLY A 176 -12.18 -11.72 -2.38
N VAL A 177 -11.90 -12.63 -1.44
CA VAL A 177 -11.32 -12.28 -0.14
C VAL A 177 -10.14 -13.19 0.13
N VAL A 178 -9.01 -12.60 0.54
CA VAL A 178 -7.81 -13.34 0.96
C VAL A 178 -7.49 -13.04 2.42
N TYR A 179 -7.14 -14.09 3.16
CA TYR A 179 -6.77 -14.07 4.57
C TYR A 179 -5.92 -15.32 4.84
N ASP A 180 -4.92 -15.21 5.70
CA ASP A 180 -4.08 -16.34 6.10
C ASP A 180 -3.71 -16.23 7.58
N THR A 181 -3.89 -17.34 8.32
CA THR A 181 -3.61 -17.40 9.77
C THR A 181 -2.13 -17.27 10.10
N PHE A 182 -1.23 -17.51 9.15
CA PHE A 182 0.20 -17.36 9.36
C PHE A 182 0.58 -15.90 9.67
N MET A 183 -0.20 -14.94 9.15
CA MET A 183 -0.03 -13.51 9.48
C MET A 183 -0.31 -13.21 10.96
N LEU A 184 -1.06 -14.06 11.68
CA LEU A 184 -1.29 -13.91 13.12
C LEU A 184 -0.02 -14.14 13.95
N LYS A 185 0.95 -14.89 13.41
CA LYS A 185 2.20 -15.24 14.12
C LYS A 185 3.18 -14.08 14.22
N HIS A 186 3.00 -13.01 13.42
CA HIS A 186 3.72 -11.76 13.62
C HIS A 186 3.23 -11.06 14.88
N GLN A 187 3.82 -11.38 16.03
CA GLN A 187 3.44 -10.82 17.31
C GLN A 187 4.66 -10.59 18.20
N CYS A 188 4.67 -9.47 18.92
CA CYS A 188 5.70 -9.19 19.90
C CYS A 188 5.74 -10.28 20.99
N MET A 189 6.95 -10.69 21.37
CA MET A 189 7.16 -11.73 22.39
C MET A 189 6.66 -11.32 23.78
N CYS A 190 6.46 -10.03 24.04
CA CYS A 190 5.89 -9.56 25.31
C CYS A 190 4.41 -9.96 25.49
N GLY A 191 3.71 -10.33 24.41
CA GLY A 191 2.30 -10.73 24.43
C GLY A 191 1.30 -9.62 24.77
N ASN A 192 1.75 -8.38 24.99
CA ASN A 192 0.89 -7.29 25.45
C ASN A 192 0.27 -6.49 24.28
N THR A 193 -0.96 -6.80 23.93
CA THR A 193 -1.71 -6.13 22.85
C THR A 193 -2.15 -4.71 23.21
N HIS A 194 -2.12 -4.29 24.48
CA HIS A 194 -2.44 -2.91 24.86
C HIS A 194 -1.31 -1.93 24.51
N VAL A 195 -0.06 -2.42 24.44
CA VAL A 195 1.11 -1.62 24.09
C VAL A 195 1.35 -1.63 22.57
N HIS A 196 0.91 -2.69 21.90
CA HIS A 196 1.09 -2.88 20.46
C HIS A 196 -0.25 -2.75 19.74
N PRO A 197 -0.61 -1.56 19.23
CA PRO A 197 -1.88 -1.35 18.56
C PRO A 197 -1.98 -2.18 17.27
N GLU A 198 -0.87 -2.39 16.56
CA GLU A 198 -0.80 -3.33 15.44
C GLU A 198 -0.62 -4.78 15.99
N HIS A 199 -1.73 -5.48 16.17
CA HIS A 199 -1.74 -6.85 16.70
C HIS A 199 -2.62 -7.82 15.89
N ALA A 200 -2.36 -9.12 16.06
CA ALA A 200 -3.02 -10.21 15.32
C ALA A 200 -4.56 -10.20 15.39
N GLY A 201 -5.11 -9.76 16.52
CA GLY A 201 -6.55 -9.61 16.74
C GLY A 201 -7.26 -8.74 15.70
N ARG A 202 -6.57 -7.78 15.06
CA ARG A 202 -7.15 -6.92 14.02
C ARG A 202 -7.75 -7.72 12.87
N ILE A 203 -6.92 -8.51 12.19
CA ILE A 203 -7.36 -9.33 11.04
C ILE A 203 -8.25 -10.49 11.47
N GLN A 204 -8.04 -11.02 12.68
CA GLN A 204 -8.87 -12.11 13.21
C GLN A 204 -10.31 -11.63 13.46
N SER A 205 -10.48 -10.44 14.05
CA SER A 205 -11.80 -9.85 14.30
C SER A 205 -12.51 -9.49 13.00
N ILE A 206 -11.82 -8.92 12.01
CA ILE A 206 -12.39 -8.64 10.70
C ILE A 206 -12.88 -9.93 10.03
N TRP A 207 -12.05 -10.97 10.01
CA TRP A 207 -12.41 -12.26 9.42
C TRP A 207 -13.65 -12.87 10.10
N SER A 208 -13.69 -12.86 11.44
CA SER A 208 -14.86 -13.31 12.22
C SER A 208 -16.11 -12.49 11.90
N ARG A 209 -16.01 -11.16 11.81
CA ARG A 209 -17.15 -10.30 11.48
C ARG A 209 -17.74 -10.63 10.12
N LEU A 210 -16.89 -10.76 9.09
CA LEU A 210 -17.36 -11.09 7.75
C LEU A 210 -17.95 -12.51 7.68
N GLN A 211 -17.51 -13.43 8.55
CA GLN A 211 -18.09 -14.76 8.70
C GLN A 211 -19.49 -14.69 9.33
N GLU A 212 -19.61 -14.00 10.47
CA GLU A 212 -20.84 -13.89 11.27
C GLU A 212 -21.97 -13.17 10.53
N THR A 213 -21.63 -12.13 9.75
CA THR A 213 -22.57 -11.39 8.89
C THR A 213 -22.97 -12.18 7.62
N GLY A 214 -22.33 -13.32 7.37
CA GLY A 214 -22.55 -14.15 6.19
C GLY A 214 -21.95 -13.60 4.90
N LEU A 215 -21.23 -12.47 4.93
CA LEU A 215 -20.61 -11.87 3.75
C LEU A 215 -19.55 -12.81 3.13
N LEU A 216 -18.73 -13.48 3.95
CA LEU A 216 -17.73 -14.43 3.46
C LEU A 216 -18.33 -15.58 2.64
N SER A 217 -19.61 -15.93 2.86
CA SER A 217 -20.27 -17.00 2.09
C SER A 217 -20.64 -16.57 0.66
N LYS A 218 -20.66 -15.25 0.40
CA LYS A 218 -20.94 -14.65 -0.91
C LYS A 218 -19.67 -14.31 -1.69
N CYS A 219 -18.52 -14.37 -1.03
CA CYS A 219 -17.21 -14.11 -1.61
C CYS A 219 -16.51 -15.41 -2.05
N GLU A 220 -15.61 -15.29 -3.02
CA GLU A 220 -14.65 -16.34 -3.36
C GLU A 220 -13.46 -16.24 -2.39
N ARG A 221 -13.13 -17.31 -1.69
CA ARG A 221 -11.96 -17.34 -0.79
C ARG A 221 -10.70 -17.66 -1.58
N ILE A 222 -9.76 -16.73 -1.59
CA ILE A 222 -8.49 -16.88 -2.30
C ILE A 222 -7.44 -17.39 -1.32
N ARG A 223 -6.67 -18.37 -1.75
CA ARG A 223 -5.54 -18.88 -0.98
C ARG A 223 -4.34 -17.97 -1.22
N GLY A 224 -3.74 -17.47 -0.14
CA GLY A 224 -2.51 -16.71 -0.20
C GLY A 224 -1.27 -17.58 -0.41
N ARG A 225 -0.13 -16.91 -0.56
CA ARG A 225 1.22 -17.52 -0.55
C ARG A 225 2.22 -16.52 0.01
N LYS A 226 3.42 -16.99 0.36
CA LYS A 226 4.56 -16.09 0.62
C LYS A 226 4.98 -15.45 -0.71
N ALA A 227 5.20 -14.14 -0.71
CA ALA A 227 5.89 -13.47 -1.80
C ALA A 227 7.33 -14.00 -1.93
N THR A 228 7.80 -14.12 -3.17
CA THR A 228 9.20 -14.43 -3.47
C THR A 228 10.09 -13.23 -3.16
N LEU A 229 11.38 -13.46 -2.95
CA LEU A 229 12.33 -12.35 -2.72
C LEU A 229 12.45 -11.46 -3.97
N GLU A 230 12.38 -12.03 -5.17
CA GLU A 230 12.39 -11.29 -6.43
C GLU A 230 11.18 -10.36 -6.56
N GLU A 231 9.99 -10.82 -6.17
CA GLU A 231 8.79 -9.98 -6.14
C GLU A 231 8.96 -8.78 -5.20
N ILE A 232 9.54 -8.99 -4.02
CA ILE A 232 9.77 -7.93 -3.03
C ILE A 232 10.83 -6.93 -3.53
N GLN A 233 11.84 -7.42 -4.25
CA GLN A 233 12.91 -6.61 -4.84
C GLN A 233 12.43 -5.66 -5.96
N THR A 234 11.18 -5.78 -6.41
CA THR A 234 10.60 -4.78 -7.33
C THR A 234 10.43 -3.40 -6.71
N VAL A 235 10.41 -3.31 -5.37
CA VAL A 235 10.27 -2.06 -4.62
C VAL A 235 11.41 -1.88 -3.62
N HIS A 236 11.85 -2.94 -2.95
CA HIS A 236 12.84 -2.84 -1.89
C HIS A 236 14.24 -3.28 -2.32
N SER A 237 15.26 -2.75 -1.67
CA SER A 237 16.64 -3.15 -1.95
C SER A 237 16.89 -4.63 -1.64
N GLU A 238 17.91 -5.21 -2.28
CA GLU A 238 18.33 -6.61 -2.03
C GLU A 238 18.61 -6.83 -0.54
N TYR A 239 19.30 -5.87 0.11
CA TYR A 239 19.64 -5.95 1.53
C TYR A 239 18.39 -5.94 2.42
N HIS A 240 17.47 -4.99 2.22
CA HIS A 240 16.22 -4.90 2.98
C HIS A 240 15.37 -6.16 2.83
N THR A 241 15.28 -6.66 1.59
CA THR A 241 14.57 -7.90 1.26
C THR A 241 15.16 -9.11 1.97
N LEU A 242 16.48 -9.26 1.98
CA LEU A 242 17.13 -10.37 2.68
C LEU A 242 16.96 -10.24 4.20
N LEU A 243 17.13 -9.03 4.73
CA LEU A 243 17.05 -8.77 6.17
C LEU A 243 15.67 -9.09 6.74
N TYR A 244 14.58 -8.72 6.08
CA TYR A 244 13.22 -8.95 6.60
C TYR A 244 12.51 -10.15 5.95
N GLY A 245 12.96 -10.63 4.79
CA GLY A 245 12.30 -11.72 4.06
C GLY A 245 12.86 -13.12 4.31
N THR A 246 13.97 -13.25 5.05
CA THR A 246 14.59 -14.54 5.36
C THR A 246 14.69 -14.77 6.86
N SER A 247 14.55 -16.02 7.29
CA SER A 247 14.74 -16.38 8.70
C SER A 247 16.22 -16.26 9.09
N PRO A 248 16.54 -15.89 10.35
CA PRO A 248 17.93 -15.79 10.81
C PRO A 248 18.75 -17.06 10.58
N LEU A 249 18.14 -18.25 10.74
CA LEU A 249 18.78 -19.54 10.48
C LEU A 249 19.19 -19.73 9.02
N ASN A 250 18.35 -19.27 8.07
CA ASN A 250 18.67 -19.33 6.66
C ASN A 250 19.66 -18.22 6.25
N ARG A 251 19.68 -17.06 6.93
CA ARG A 251 20.69 -16.00 6.71
C ARG A 251 22.11 -16.46 6.96
N GLN A 252 22.33 -17.33 7.94
CA GLN A 252 23.67 -17.88 8.22
C GLN A 252 24.19 -18.77 7.08
N LYS A 253 23.30 -19.32 6.25
CA LYS A 253 23.66 -20.11 5.06
C LYS A 253 23.85 -19.24 3.81
N LEU A 254 23.34 -18.01 3.81
CA LEU A 254 23.58 -17.02 2.76
C LEU A 254 24.97 -16.40 2.95
N ASP A 255 25.68 -16.14 1.85
CA ASP A 255 27.07 -15.66 1.82
C ASP A 255 27.34 -14.57 2.87
N SER A 256 28.18 -14.92 3.86
CA SER A 256 28.46 -14.08 5.03
C SER A 256 29.00 -12.70 4.66
N LYS A 257 29.61 -12.56 3.48
CA LYS A 257 30.11 -11.27 2.96
C LYS A 257 29.00 -10.28 2.59
N LYS A 258 27.79 -10.74 2.26
CA LYS A 258 26.66 -9.85 1.88
C LYS A 258 25.84 -9.36 3.08
N LEU A 259 25.81 -10.12 4.19
CA LEU A 259 24.99 -9.80 5.37
C LEU A 259 25.81 -9.38 6.60
N LEU A 260 27.05 -9.85 6.78
CA LEU A 260 27.90 -9.55 7.95
C LEU A 260 28.94 -8.44 7.70
N GLY A 261 28.54 -7.36 7.02
CA GLY A 261 29.26 -6.10 7.22
C GLY A 261 29.17 -5.66 8.69
N PRO A 262 30.08 -4.80 9.21
CA PRO A 262 30.08 -4.29 10.60
C PRO A 262 28.81 -3.51 11.02
N ILE A 263 27.78 -3.48 10.17
CA ILE A 263 26.56 -2.70 10.25
C ILE A 263 25.36 -3.55 10.76
N SER A 264 25.46 -4.89 10.74
CA SER A 264 24.33 -5.79 11.00
C SER A 264 23.82 -5.85 12.45
N GLN A 265 24.55 -5.32 13.44
CA GLN A 265 24.16 -5.42 14.86
C GLN A 265 23.25 -4.28 15.36
N LYS A 266 23.00 -3.22 14.56
CA LYS A 266 22.30 -2.01 15.02
C LYS A 266 20.84 -1.84 14.58
N MET A 267 20.28 -2.76 13.78
CA MET A 267 18.92 -2.57 13.22
C MET A 267 17.79 -3.10 14.09
N TYR A 268 18.08 -3.92 15.10
CA TYR A 268 17.07 -4.37 16.06
C TYR A 268 17.36 -3.75 17.43
N ALA A 269 16.33 -3.23 18.07
CA ALA A 269 16.40 -2.67 19.41
C ALA A 269 15.49 -3.44 20.36
N MET A 270 15.91 -3.53 21.62
CA MET A 270 15.05 -3.99 22.70
C MET A 270 14.00 -2.91 22.99
N LEU A 271 12.73 -3.30 22.95
CA LEU A 271 11.61 -2.42 23.23
C LEU A 271 11.39 -2.29 24.74
N PRO A 272 10.77 -1.19 25.22
CA PRO A 272 10.42 -1.03 26.64
C PRO A 272 9.55 -2.16 27.21
N CYS A 273 8.82 -2.87 26.36
CA CYS A 273 8.00 -4.03 26.75
C CYS A 273 8.79 -5.34 26.90
N GLY A 274 10.11 -5.34 26.65
CA GLY A 274 10.98 -6.52 26.65
C GLY A 274 10.99 -7.30 25.33
N GLY A 275 10.24 -6.86 24.33
CA GLY A 275 10.29 -7.40 22.97
C GLY A 275 11.45 -6.84 22.15
N ILE A 276 11.49 -7.24 20.88
CA ILE A 276 12.44 -6.72 19.88
C ILE A 276 11.64 -5.96 18.82
N GLY A 277 12.20 -4.89 18.27
CA GLY A 277 11.64 -4.14 17.15
C GLY A 277 12.73 -3.50 16.30
N VAL A 278 12.36 -2.92 15.16
CA VAL A 278 13.27 -2.14 14.32
C VAL A 278 13.29 -0.66 14.69
N ASP A 279 12.20 -0.18 15.28
CA ASP A 279 12.04 1.12 15.93
C ASP A 279 11.10 0.96 17.16
N SER A 280 10.57 2.06 17.70
CA SER A 280 9.76 2.05 18.92
C SER A 280 8.41 1.32 18.80
N ASP A 281 7.90 1.17 17.60
CA ASP A 281 6.51 0.83 17.30
C ASP A 281 6.40 -0.37 16.34
N THR A 282 7.45 -0.65 15.59
CA THR A 282 7.54 -1.72 14.59
C THR A 282 8.20 -2.97 15.18
N VAL A 283 7.38 -3.85 15.73
CA VAL A 283 7.81 -5.06 16.45
C VAL A 283 8.42 -6.11 15.53
N TRP A 284 9.36 -6.90 16.04
CA TRP A 284 9.98 -8.01 15.32
C TRP A 284 9.98 -9.28 16.16
N ASN A 285 9.45 -10.35 15.58
CA ASN A 285 9.51 -11.71 16.09
C ASN A 285 10.47 -12.51 15.21
N GLU A 286 11.60 -12.91 15.77
CA GLU A 286 12.71 -13.55 15.03
C GLU A 286 12.29 -14.84 14.31
N MET A 287 11.34 -15.58 14.88
CA MET A 287 10.88 -16.86 14.35
C MET A 287 9.84 -16.67 13.25
N HIS A 288 8.92 -15.72 13.42
CA HIS A 288 7.70 -15.69 12.61
C HIS A 288 7.53 -14.47 11.72
N SER A 289 8.12 -13.31 12.06
CA SER A 289 7.87 -12.08 11.31
C SER A 289 8.25 -12.21 9.85
N SER A 290 9.40 -12.81 9.53
CA SER A 290 9.89 -12.91 8.15
C SER A 290 8.94 -13.62 7.20
N SER A 291 8.27 -14.68 7.68
CA SER A 291 7.29 -15.40 6.88
C SER A 291 5.94 -14.68 6.82
N ALA A 292 5.51 -14.05 7.92
CA ALA A 292 4.25 -13.31 7.98
C ALA A 292 4.26 -12.05 7.08
N VAL A 293 5.33 -11.26 7.09
CA VAL A 293 5.47 -10.07 6.21
C VAL A 293 5.43 -10.47 4.73
N ARG A 294 6.03 -11.62 4.39
CA ARG A 294 5.98 -12.16 3.01
C ARG A 294 4.61 -12.70 2.66
N MET A 295 3.90 -13.29 3.62
CA MET A 295 2.54 -13.78 3.43
C MET A 295 1.58 -12.62 3.12
N ALA A 296 1.69 -11.50 3.83
CA ALA A 296 0.86 -10.31 3.56
C ALA A 296 0.99 -9.83 2.11
N VAL A 297 2.22 -9.68 1.62
CA VAL A 297 2.50 -9.28 0.24
C VAL A 297 1.93 -10.29 -0.74
N GLY A 298 2.23 -11.58 -0.58
CA GLY A 298 1.81 -12.60 -1.54
C GLY A 298 0.31 -12.85 -1.55
N CYS A 299 -0.39 -12.69 -0.42
CA CYS A 299 -1.85 -12.66 -0.35
C CYS A 299 -2.44 -11.60 -1.28
N LEU A 300 -1.94 -10.35 -1.20
CA LEU A 300 -2.43 -9.27 -2.05
C LEU A 300 -2.10 -9.51 -3.52
N VAL A 301 -0.90 -9.97 -3.83
CA VAL A 301 -0.48 -10.29 -5.20
C VAL A 301 -1.43 -11.31 -5.82
N GLU A 302 -1.74 -12.42 -5.13
CA GLU A 302 -2.66 -13.43 -5.64
C GLU A 302 -4.06 -12.87 -5.91
N LEU A 303 -4.60 -12.08 -4.98
CA LEU A 303 -5.93 -11.49 -5.15
C LEU A 303 -5.95 -10.51 -6.34
N ALA A 304 -4.96 -9.62 -6.41
CA ALA A 304 -4.91 -8.58 -7.42
C ALA A 304 -4.70 -9.13 -8.83
N PHE A 305 -3.86 -10.16 -8.98
CA PHE A 305 -3.67 -10.82 -10.26
C PHE A 305 -4.95 -11.47 -10.77
N LYS A 306 -5.72 -12.12 -9.90
CA LYS A 306 -7.02 -12.70 -10.27
C LYS A 306 -8.07 -11.66 -10.67
N VAL A 307 -8.08 -10.50 -10.00
CA VAL A 307 -8.96 -9.37 -10.38
C VAL A 307 -8.51 -8.75 -11.70
N ALA A 308 -7.21 -8.51 -11.88
CA ALA A 308 -6.66 -7.94 -13.11
C ALA A 308 -6.88 -8.86 -14.33
N ALA A 309 -6.77 -10.19 -14.14
CA ALA A 309 -7.04 -11.20 -15.17
C ALA A 309 -8.53 -11.42 -15.45
N GLY A 310 -9.44 -10.81 -14.68
CA GLY A 310 -10.88 -10.97 -14.83
C GLY A 310 -11.43 -12.31 -14.33
N GLU A 311 -10.66 -13.06 -13.54
CA GLU A 311 -11.14 -14.26 -12.83
C GLU A 311 -12.07 -13.88 -11.67
N LEU A 312 -11.83 -12.71 -11.06
CA LEU A 312 -12.64 -12.11 -10.02
C LEU A 312 -13.10 -10.72 -10.45
N LYS A 313 -14.23 -10.27 -9.92
CA LYS A 313 -14.74 -8.91 -10.19
C LYS A 313 -13.89 -7.85 -9.50
N ASN A 314 -13.63 -8.06 -8.22
CA ASN A 314 -12.96 -7.15 -7.29
C ASN A 314 -12.54 -7.93 -6.04
N GLY A 315 -11.91 -7.30 -5.05
CA GLY A 315 -11.57 -8.01 -3.82
C GLY A 315 -11.09 -7.19 -2.63
N PHE A 316 -11.01 -7.87 -1.48
CA PHE A 316 -10.43 -7.31 -0.25
C PHE A 316 -9.40 -8.26 0.37
N ALA A 317 -8.18 -7.76 0.60
CA ALA A 317 -7.10 -8.46 1.27
C ALA A 317 -7.05 -8.08 2.75
N ILE A 318 -7.40 -9.05 3.60
CA ILE A 318 -7.39 -8.91 5.06
C ILE A 318 -6.00 -9.36 5.54
N ILE A 319 -5.03 -8.47 5.38
CA ILE A 319 -3.61 -8.75 5.58
C ILE A 319 -3.01 -7.94 6.73
N ARG A 320 -1.90 -8.45 7.29
CA ARG A 320 -1.02 -7.72 8.21
C ARG A 320 0.38 -8.33 8.24
N PRO A 321 1.43 -7.58 8.63
CA PRO A 321 1.43 -6.15 8.96
C PRO A 321 1.10 -5.24 7.75
N PRO A 322 0.81 -3.94 7.98
CA PRO A 322 0.62 -2.97 6.90
C PRO A 322 1.90 -2.79 6.07
N GLY A 323 1.80 -2.04 4.96
CA GLY A 323 2.90 -1.87 4.01
C GLY A 323 3.20 -0.44 3.57
N HIS A 324 2.24 0.48 3.57
CA HIS A 324 2.38 1.77 2.87
C HIS A 324 3.49 2.72 3.39
N HIS A 325 4.00 2.52 4.62
CA HIS A 325 5.14 3.27 5.16
C HIS A 325 6.52 2.67 4.84
N ALA A 326 6.58 1.44 4.33
CA ALA A 326 7.84 0.79 4.03
C ALA A 326 8.47 1.40 2.77
N GLU A 327 9.60 2.09 2.96
CA GLU A 327 10.42 2.67 1.89
C GLU A 327 11.34 1.60 1.26
N GLU A 328 12.10 1.97 0.23
CA GLU A 328 13.02 1.07 -0.50
C GLU A 328 13.95 0.29 0.46
N SER A 329 14.48 0.95 1.49
CA SER A 329 15.44 0.35 2.44
C SER A 329 15.15 0.66 3.91
N THR A 330 13.92 1.08 4.25
CA THR A 330 13.56 1.47 5.61
C THR A 330 12.22 0.83 6.00
N ALA A 331 12.21 0.09 7.10
CA ALA A 331 10.99 -0.36 7.76
C ALA A 331 10.62 0.66 8.85
N MET A 332 9.36 1.06 8.92
CA MET A 332 8.85 2.04 9.89
C MET A 332 7.33 1.99 9.97
N GLY A 333 6.74 2.54 11.04
CA GLY A 333 5.29 2.66 11.17
C GLY A 333 4.58 1.31 10.98
N PHE A 334 5.08 0.26 11.65
CA PHE A 334 4.63 -1.13 11.54
C PHE A 334 4.92 -1.82 10.20
N CYS A 335 5.42 -1.11 9.19
CA CYS A 335 5.54 -1.61 7.81
C CYS A 335 6.94 -2.14 7.51
N PHE A 336 7.02 -3.33 6.92
CA PHE A 336 8.28 -3.94 6.47
C PHE A 336 8.41 -4.01 4.96
N PHE A 337 7.34 -4.42 4.27
CA PHE A 337 7.29 -4.48 2.81
C PHE A 337 6.00 -3.82 2.32
N ASN A 338 6.11 -3.00 1.28
CA ASN A 338 4.97 -2.28 0.73
C ASN A 338 4.18 -3.20 -0.21
N SER A 339 3.22 -3.93 0.38
CA SER A 339 2.38 -4.90 -0.33
C SER A 339 1.70 -4.30 -1.57
N VAL A 340 1.14 -3.09 -1.46
CA VAL A 340 0.42 -2.41 -2.55
C VAL A 340 1.39 -1.98 -3.66
N ALA A 341 2.53 -1.39 -3.31
CA ALA A 341 3.51 -0.98 -4.30
C ALA A 341 4.14 -2.17 -5.04
N ILE A 342 4.49 -3.24 -4.33
CA ILE A 342 4.99 -4.49 -4.93
C ILE A 342 3.94 -5.05 -5.90
N THR A 343 2.67 -5.08 -5.48
CA THR A 343 1.58 -5.55 -6.33
C THR A 343 1.43 -4.71 -7.60
N ALA A 344 1.47 -3.37 -7.49
CA ALA A 344 1.41 -2.49 -8.65
C ALA A 344 2.58 -2.70 -9.62
N LYS A 345 3.82 -2.82 -9.13
CA LYS A 345 5.01 -3.13 -9.95
C LYS A 345 4.85 -4.46 -10.69
N LEU A 346 4.34 -5.48 -10.01
CA LEU A 346 4.13 -6.79 -10.61
C LEU A 346 3.00 -6.79 -11.65
N LEU A 347 1.93 -6.02 -11.44
CA LEU A 347 0.87 -5.83 -12.44
C LEU A 347 1.41 -5.17 -13.72
N GLN A 348 2.26 -4.14 -13.58
CA GLN A 348 2.95 -3.51 -14.72
C GLN A 348 3.85 -4.52 -15.44
N GLN A 349 4.70 -5.25 -14.69
CA GLN A 349 5.74 -6.12 -15.27
C GLN A 349 5.21 -7.43 -15.85
N LYS A 350 4.25 -8.08 -15.18
CA LYS A 350 3.80 -9.45 -15.52
C LYS A 350 2.51 -9.46 -16.34
N LEU A 351 1.63 -8.46 -16.17
CA LEU A 351 0.35 -8.37 -16.88
C LEU A 351 0.26 -7.18 -17.84
N ASN A 352 1.34 -6.37 -17.97
CA ASN A 352 1.39 -5.18 -18.82
C ASN A 352 0.22 -4.21 -18.54
N VAL A 353 -0.20 -4.08 -17.28
CA VAL A 353 -1.21 -3.09 -16.88
C VAL A 353 -0.63 -1.70 -17.11
N GLY A 354 -1.29 -0.90 -17.95
CA GLY A 354 -0.75 0.36 -18.44
C GLY A 354 -0.94 1.53 -17.48
N LYS A 355 -2.08 1.56 -16.77
CA LYS A 355 -2.39 2.61 -15.79
C LYS A 355 -2.95 2.02 -14.49
N VAL A 356 -2.24 2.22 -13.39
CA VAL A 356 -2.69 1.80 -12.06
C VAL A 356 -3.02 3.03 -11.23
N LEU A 357 -4.23 3.09 -10.67
CA LEU A 357 -4.57 4.07 -9.65
C LEU A 357 -4.36 3.44 -8.27
N ILE A 358 -3.62 4.12 -7.40
CA ILE A 358 -3.52 3.79 -5.99
C ILE A 358 -4.20 4.91 -5.20
N VAL A 359 -5.28 4.58 -4.50
CA VAL A 359 -5.92 5.48 -3.53
C VAL A 359 -5.54 5.03 -2.13
N ASP A 360 -4.92 5.91 -1.37
CA ASP A 360 -4.54 5.67 0.02
C ASP A 360 -5.40 6.54 0.93
N TRP A 361 -6.30 5.89 1.67
CA TRP A 361 -7.21 6.57 2.60
C TRP A 361 -6.92 6.24 4.06
N ASP A 362 -5.80 5.56 4.33
CA ASP A 362 -5.26 5.49 5.68
C ASP A 362 -5.03 6.92 6.18
N ILE A 363 -5.28 7.17 7.47
CA ILE A 363 -5.15 8.53 7.99
C ILE A 363 -3.71 9.04 7.93
N HIS A 364 -2.73 8.15 7.83
CA HIS A 364 -1.32 8.48 7.69
C HIS A 364 -0.91 8.49 6.21
N HIS A 365 0.01 9.39 5.85
CA HIS A 365 0.56 9.43 4.51
C HIS A 365 1.38 8.18 4.20
N GLY A 366 1.06 7.46 3.11
CA GLY A 366 1.82 6.32 2.61
C GLY A 366 3.12 6.72 1.91
N ASN A 367 4.08 7.22 2.69
CA ASN A 367 5.38 7.71 2.22
C ASN A 367 6.17 6.69 1.37
N GLY A 368 6.07 5.40 1.70
CA GLY A 368 6.71 4.35 0.91
C GLY A 368 6.08 4.18 -0.47
N THR A 369 4.75 4.27 -0.56
CA THR A 369 4.02 4.19 -1.84
C THR A 369 4.32 5.41 -2.71
N GLN A 370 4.31 6.61 -2.11
CA GLN A 370 4.73 7.84 -2.80
C GLN A 370 6.15 7.70 -3.37
N GLN A 371 7.11 7.24 -2.57
CA GLN A 371 8.50 7.05 -3.00
C GLN A 371 8.61 6.07 -4.20
N ALA A 372 7.89 4.94 -4.15
CA ALA A 372 7.99 3.88 -5.16
C ALA A 372 7.55 4.31 -6.56
N PHE A 373 6.68 5.33 -6.67
CA PHE A 373 6.09 5.78 -7.93
C PHE A 373 6.29 7.28 -8.22
N TYR A 374 7.07 7.99 -7.41
CA TYR A 374 7.19 9.46 -7.49
C TYR A 374 7.57 9.98 -8.89
N SER A 375 8.31 9.18 -9.68
CA SER A 375 8.71 9.51 -11.05
C SER A 375 8.02 8.71 -12.16
N ASP A 376 6.99 7.93 -11.83
CA ASP A 376 6.30 7.00 -12.73
C ASP A 376 4.88 7.51 -13.11
N PRO A 377 4.67 8.05 -14.33
CA PRO A 377 3.36 8.55 -14.75
C PRO A 377 2.34 7.45 -15.08
N SER A 378 2.75 6.18 -15.10
CA SER A 378 1.82 5.07 -15.31
C SER A 378 1.12 4.63 -14.03
N VAL A 379 1.52 5.19 -12.88
CA VAL A 379 0.87 4.97 -11.58
C VAL A 379 0.47 6.33 -11.01
N LEU A 380 -0.81 6.51 -10.77
CA LEU A 380 -1.33 7.69 -10.08
C LEU A 380 -1.51 7.35 -8.59
N TYR A 381 -0.78 8.03 -7.72
CA TYR A 381 -0.95 7.93 -6.27
C TYR A 381 -1.77 9.11 -5.74
N ILE A 382 -2.86 8.82 -5.04
CA ILE A 382 -3.69 9.82 -4.36
C ILE A 382 -3.79 9.43 -2.89
N SER A 383 -3.31 10.28 -1.99
CA SER A 383 -3.41 10.07 -0.54
C SER A 383 -4.34 11.08 0.11
N LEU A 384 -5.20 10.63 1.03
CA LEU A 384 -6.00 11.47 1.93
C LEU A 384 -5.53 11.23 3.35
N HIS A 385 -4.79 12.16 3.93
CA HIS A 385 -4.13 11.93 5.21
C HIS A 385 -4.13 13.18 6.09
N ARG A 386 -4.02 12.96 7.40
CA ARG A 386 -3.78 14.02 8.37
C ARG A 386 -2.34 14.48 8.23
N TYR A 387 -2.16 15.76 7.89
CA TYR A 387 -0.83 16.35 7.68
C TYR A 387 -0.47 17.35 8.78
N ASP A 388 -1.39 18.25 9.13
CA ASP A 388 -1.20 19.29 10.14
C ASP A 388 0.14 20.04 9.99
N ASN A 389 0.47 20.43 8.75
CA ASN A 389 1.74 21.07 8.38
C ASN A 389 2.99 20.24 8.77
N GLY A 390 2.93 18.92 8.56
CA GLY A 390 4.01 17.99 8.86
C GLY A 390 4.17 17.63 10.33
N ASN A 391 3.18 17.95 11.18
CA ASN A 391 3.21 17.67 12.63
C ASN A 391 2.48 16.37 13.02
N PHE A 392 1.96 15.61 12.06
CA PHE A 392 1.38 14.30 12.26
C PHE A 392 2.23 13.24 11.55
N PHE A 393 2.32 12.03 12.12
CA PHE A 393 3.13 10.95 11.55
C PHE A 393 2.69 10.62 10.11
N PRO A 394 3.61 10.39 9.16
CA PRO A 394 5.07 10.40 9.28
C PRO A 394 5.73 11.77 9.08
N GLY A 395 4.96 12.82 8.83
CA GLY A 395 5.41 14.20 8.63
C GLY A 395 5.70 14.58 7.17
N SER A 396 5.67 13.61 6.25
CA SER A 396 5.71 13.82 4.80
C SER A 396 4.30 13.95 4.19
N GLY A 397 4.21 14.16 2.87
CA GLY A 397 2.93 14.22 2.17
C GLY A 397 2.43 15.64 1.97
N ALA A 398 3.32 16.63 1.86
CA ALA A 398 2.90 18.00 1.59
C ALA A 398 2.11 18.09 0.26
N PRO A 399 1.13 19.00 0.13
CA PRO A 399 0.35 19.14 -1.09
C PRO A 399 1.21 19.59 -2.30
N GLU A 400 2.37 20.19 -2.06
CA GLU A 400 3.36 20.57 -3.08
C GLU A 400 4.18 19.39 -3.64
N GLU A 401 4.15 18.23 -2.99
CA GLU A 401 4.84 17.02 -3.45
C GLU A 401 4.05 16.37 -4.59
N VAL A 402 4.20 16.89 -5.81
CA VAL A 402 3.39 16.49 -6.99
C VAL A 402 4.05 15.45 -7.90
N GLY A 403 5.16 14.84 -7.48
CA GLY A 403 5.95 13.92 -8.29
C GLY A 403 7.24 14.55 -8.84
N GLY A 404 8.05 13.73 -9.51
CA GLY A 404 9.36 14.11 -10.06
C GLY A 404 9.54 13.61 -11.49
N GLY A 405 10.37 14.32 -12.28
CA GLY A 405 10.65 13.91 -13.66
C GLY A 405 9.37 13.70 -14.50
N PRO A 406 9.20 12.55 -15.17
CA PRO A 406 7.98 12.23 -15.92
C PRO A 406 6.72 12.07 -15.05
N GLY A 407 6.87 11.79 -13.76
CA GLY A 407 5.75 11.58 -12.82
C GLY A 407 5.14 12.86 -12.25
N VAL A 408 5.61 14.05 -12.63
CA VAL A 408 5.03 15.32 -12.19
C VAL A 408 3.54 15.39 -12.56
N GLY A 409 2.68 15.62 -11.56
CA GLY A 409 1.22 15.60 -11.65
C GLY A 409 0.58 14.26 -11.25
N TYR A 410 1.35 13.17 -11.14
CA TYR A 410 0.84 11.82 -10.83
C TYR A 410 0.96 11.44 -9.35
N ASN A 411 1.30 12.42 -8.51
CA ASN A 411 1.23 12.32 -7.06
C ASN A 411 0.30 13.42 -6.52
N VAL A 412 -0.76 13.02 -5.80
CA VAL A 412 -1.77 13.94 -5.29
C VAL A 412 -1.97 13.74 -3.79
N ASN A 413 -1.51 14.71 -3.01
CA ASN A 413 -1.66 14.71 -1.56
C ASN A 413 -2.82 15.61 -1.13
N VAL A 414 -3.91 15.01 -0.67
CA VAL A 414 -4.98 15.68 0.08
C VAL A 414 -4.58 15.73 1.56
N ALA A 415 -3.72 16.71 1.85
CA ALA A 415 -3.01 16.87 3.12
C ALA A 415 -3.82 17.69 4.14
N TRP A 416 -4.77 17.04 4.82
CA TRP A 416 -5.66 17.68 5.79
C TRP A 416 -4.87 18.44 6.87
N THR A 417 -5.15 19.73 6.97
CA THR A 417 -4.45 20.64 7.90
C THR A 417 -5.46 21.47 8.66
N GLY A 418 -5.26 21.60 9.97
CA GLY A 418 -6.12 22.40 10.86
C GLY A 418 -6.43 21.73 12.20
N GLY A 419 -5.79 20.60 12.50
CA GLY A 419 -5.99 19.83 13.70
C GLY A 419 -7.23 18.95 13.64
N VAL A 420 -7.80 18.69 14.82
CA VAL A 420 -8.94 17.78 15.04
C VAL A 420 -10.13 18.50 15.70
N ASP A 421 -10.17 19.84 15.64
CA ASP A 421 -11.26 20.66 16.20
C ASP A 421 -11.75 21.71 15.18
N PRO A 422 -12.85 21.44 14.44
CA PRO A 422 -13.57 20.16 14.40
C PRO A 422 -12.75 19.07 13.70
N PRO A 423 -12.98 17.78 14.00
CA PRO A 423 -12.34 16.68 13.28
C PRO A 423 -12.85 16.59 11.84
N ILE A 424 -12.00 16.08 10.94
CA ILE A 424 -12.40 15.70 9.58
C ILE A 424 -13.34 14.48 9.69
N GLY A 425 -14.47 14.52 8.98
CA GLY A 425 -15.45 13.43 8.98
C GLY A 425 -15.97 13.10 7.57
N ASP A 426 -17.17 12.51 7.52
CA ASP A 426 -17.79 12.03 6.28
C ASP A 426 -17.91 13.11 5.22
N VAL A 427 -18.36 14.31 5.61
CA VAL A 427 -18.63 15.42 4.70
C VAL A 427 -17.35 15.85 3.98
N GLU A 428 -16.24 15.95 4.72
CA GLU A 428 -14.95 16.34 4.17
C GLU A 428 -14.37 15.28 3.23
N TYR A 429 -14.42 13.99 3.60
CA TYR A 429 -13.97 12.90 2.73
C TYR A 429 -14.80 12.80 1.45
N LEU A 430 -16.13 12.89 1.57
CA LEU A 430 -17.03 12.88 0.41
C LEU A 430 -16.82 14.10 -0.48
N THR A 431 -16.52 15.27 0.10
CA THR A 431 -16.17 16.47 -0.66
C THR A 431 -14.86 16.29 -1.40
N ALA A 432 -13.81 15.77 -0.74
CA ALA A 432 -12.53 15.48 -1.39
C ALA A 432 -12.68 14.49 -2.55
N PHE A 433 -13.53 13.46 -2.39
CA PHE A 433 -13.81 12.51 -3.45
C PHE A 433 -14.51 13.19 -4.64
N ARG A 434 -15.52 14.00 -4.38
CA ARG A 434 -16.27 14.72 -5.41
C ARG A 434 -15.41 15.71 -6.20
N THR A 435 -14.51 16.43 -5.53
CA THR A 435 -13.82 17.59 -6.14
C THR A 435 -12.38 17.36 -6.54
N VAL A 436 -11.72 16.33 -5.99
CA VAL A 436 -10.32 16.01 -6.28
C VAL A 436 -10.16 14.55 -6.75
N VAL A 437 -10.49 13.57 -5.90
CA VAL A 437 -10.14 12.15 -6.16
C VAL A 437 -10.82 11.63 -7.41
N MET A 438 -12.16 11.67 -7.48
CA MET A 438 -12.90 11.12 -8.61
C MET A 438 -12.68 11.88 -9.91
N PRO A 439 -12.66 13.23 -9.95
CA PRO A 439 -12.33 13.97 -11.17
C PRO A 439 -10.97 13.57 -11.77
N ILE A 440 -9.91 13.57 -10.94
CA ILE A 440 -8.56 13.20 -11.39
C ILE A 440 -8.54 11.74 -11.81
N ALA A 441 -9.14 10.84 -11.04
CA ALA A 441 -9.19 9.41 -11.36
C ALA A 441 -9.93 9.12 -12.67
N HIS A 442 -11.01 9.85 -12.97
CA HIS A 442 -11.72 9.74 -14.24
C HIS A 442 -10.89 10.26 -15.42
N GLU A 443 -10.19 11.39 -15.27
CA GLU A 443 -9.28 11.93 -16.31
C GLU A 443 -8.08 10.98 -16.54
N PHE A 444 -7.51 10.42 -15.48
CA PHE A 444 -6.45 9.42 -15.55
C PHE A 444 -6.92 8.10 -16.20
N SER A 445 -8.16 7.70 -15.96
CA SER A 445 -8.81 6.51 -16.56
C SER A 445 -8.00 5.21 -16.33
N PRO A 446 -7.91 4.72 -15.09
CA PRO A 446 -7.06 3.58 -14.74
C PRO A 446 -7.57 2.25 -15.29
N ASP A 447 -6.65 1.31 -15.51
CA ASP A 447 -6.94 -0.07 -15.88
C ASP A 447 -7.24 -0.95 -14.66
N VAL A 448 -6.64 -0.63 -13.50
CA VAL A 448 -6.84 -1.28 -12.19
C VAL A 448 -6.77 -0.22 -11.09
N VAL A 449 -7.60 -0.38 -10.06
CA VAL A 449 -7.54 0.44 -8.84
C VAL A 449 -7.09 -0.43 -7.66
N LEU A 450 -6.02 -0.02 -7.00
CA LEU A 450 -5.59 -0.55 -5.70
C LEU A 450 -5.92 0.47 -4.62
N VAL A 451 -6.35 0.00 -3.46
CA VAL A 451 -6.65 0.87 -2.33
C VAL A 451 -5.84 0.44 -1.13
N SER A 452 -4.95 1.31 -0.64
CA SER A 452 -4.33 1.21 0.68
C SER A 452 -5.39 1.59 1.70
N ALA A 453 -6.04 0.57 2.26
CA ALA A 453 -7.30 0.69 2.98
C ALA A 453 -7.09 0.65 4.50
N GLY A 454 -6.51 1.71 5.04
CA GLY A 454 -6.49 1.97 6.48
C GLY A 454 -7.83 2.45 7.01
N PHE A 455 -8.15 2.14 8.27
CA PHE A 455 -9.43 2.52 8.89
C PHE A 455 -9.25 3.30 10.20
N ASP A 456 -8.10 3.94 10.41
CA ASP A 456 -7.78 4.80 11.55
C ASP A 456 -8.34 6.23 11.45
N ALA A 457 -8.86 6.62 10.28
CA ALA A 457 -9.70 7.82 10.16
C ALA A 457 -11.13 7.61 10.71
N VAL A 458 -11.52 6.35 10.98
CA VAL A 458 -12.85 6.03 11.52
C VAL A 458 -12.96 6.53 12.96
N GLU A 459 -14.16 7.01 13.34
CA GLU A 459 -14.46 7.40 14.71
C GLU A 459 -14.08 6.30 15.73
N GLY A 460 -13.61 6.71 16.92
CA GLY A 460 -13.11 5.81 17.97
C GLY A 460 -11.58 5.79 18.09
N HIS A 461 -10.85 6.21 17.06
CA HIS A 461 -9.39 6.37 17.13
C HIS A 461 -8.99 7.66 17.84
N LEU A 462 -8.19 7.54 18.89
CA LEU A 462 -7.69 8.69 19.65
C LEU A 462 -6.75 9.55 18.80
N SER A 463 -6.72 10.86 19.09
CA SER A 463 -5.93 11.86 18.35
C SER A 463 -4.45 11.51 18.08
N PRO A 464 -3.71 10.79 18.96
CA PRO A 464 -2.33 10.41 18.64
C PRO A 464 -2.16 9.40 17.49
N LEU A 465 -3.17 8.55 17.25
CA LEU A 465 -3.17 7.51 16.20
C LEU A 465 -4.18 7.79 15.08
N GLY A 466 -4.93 8.88 15.22
CA GLY A 466 -6.11 9.17 14.40
C GLY A 466 -6.65 10.55 14.75
N GLY A 467 -7.87 10.58 15.30
CA GLY A 467 -8.54 11.82 15.74
C GLY A 467 -9.56 12.38 14.76
N TYR A 468 -9.92 11.61 13.73
CA TYR A 468 -11.01 11.92 12.81
C TYR A 468 -12.30 11.22 13.21
N SER A 469 -13.39 11.61 12.56
CA SER A 469 -14.74 11.11 12.84
C SER A 469 -15.43 10.66 11.56
N VAL A 470 -14.68 9.98 10.68
CA VAL A 470 -15.27 9.33 9.50
C VAL A 470 -16.04 8.11 9.98
N THR A 471 -17.20 7.83 9.41
CA THR A 471 -17.98 6.65 9.75
C THR A 471 -17.54 5.46 8.92
N ALA A 472 -17.64 4.25 9.48
CA ALA A 472 -17.46 3.01 8.73
C ALA A 472 -18.32 2.95 7.45
N ARG A 473 -19.54 3.50 7.52
CA ARG A 473 -20.48 3.58 6.38
C ARG A 473 -19.91 4.41 5.23
N CYS A 474 -19.23 5.51 5.53
CA CYS A 474 -18.60 6.37 4.53
C CYS A 474 -17.62 5.58 3.66
N PHE A 475 -16.76 4.76 4.25
CA PHE A 475 -15.82 3.90 3.49
C PHE A 475 -16.53 2.94 2.52
N GLY A 476 -17.72 2.45 2.86
CA GLY A 476 -18.56 1.71 1.91
C GLY A 476 -18.97 2.56 0.69
N HIS A 477 -19.36 3.82 0.92
CA HIS A 477 -19.70 4.77 -0.16
C HIS A 477 -18.47 5.17 -0.99
N LEU A 478 -17.31 5.40 -0.37
CA LEU A 478 -16.05 5.66 -1.07
C LEU A 478 -15.66 4.46 -1.95
N THR A 479 -15.77 3.24 -1.41
CA THR A 479 -15.57 1.99 -2.18
C THR A 479 -16.50 1.94 -3.39
N ARG A 480 -17.78 2.28 -3.21
CA ARG A 480 -18.76 2.29 -4.32
C ARG A 480 -18.38 3.29 -5.42
N GLN A 481 -17.87 4.47 -5.06
CA GLN A 481 -17.41 5.44 -6.04
C GLN A 481 -16.21 4.90 -6.83
N LEU A 482 -15.20 4.33 -6.17
CA LEU A 482 -14.03 3.74 -6.85
C LEU A 482 -14.40 2.57 -7.77
N MET A 483 -15.44 1.79 -7.44
CA MET A 483 -15.94 0.71 -8.28
C MET A 483 -16.52 1.17 -9.63
N THR A 484 -16.77 2.47 -9.82
CA THR A 484 -17.16 3.02 -11.12
C THR A 484 -15.99 3.17 -12.10
N LEU A 485 -14.75 3.10 -11.59
CA LEU A 485 -13.52 3.16 -12.37
C LEU A 485 -13.06 1.77 -12.81
N ALA A 486 -12.15 1.69 -13.78
CA ALA A 486 -11.49 0.45 -14.20
C ALA A 486 -12.44 -0.74 -14.50
N GLY A 487 -13.69 -0.47 -14.91
CA GLY A 487 -14.72 -1.50 -15.08
C GLY A 487 -15.03 -2.31 -13.81
N GLY A 488 -14.76 -1.74 -12.63
CA GLY A 488 -14.94 -2.38 -11.33
C GLY A 488 -13.76 -3.20 -10.82
N ARG A 489 -12.61 -3.23 -11.52
CA ARG A 489 -11.38 -3.91 -11.08
C ARG A 489 -10.71 -3.14 -9.94
N VAL A 490 -11.28 -3.31 -8.74
CA VAL A 490 -10.88 -2.65 -7.51
C VAL A 490 -10.41 -3.69 -6.50
N VAL A 491 -9.25 -3.47 -5.89
CA VAL A 491 -8.69 -4.32 -4.84
C VAL A 491 -8.33 -3.47 -3.63
N LEU A 492 -8.96 -3.73 -2.49
CA LEU A 492 -8.63 -3.09 -1.23
C LEU A 492 -7.62 -3.98 -0.47
N ALA A 493 -6.62 -3.37 0.16
CA ALA A 493 -5.66 -4.03 1.02
C ALA A 493 -5.66 -3.34 2.39
N LEU A 494 -5.89 -4.09 3.46
CA LEU A 494 -5.91 -3.53 4.81
C LEU A 494 -4.53 -2.95 5.17
N GLU A 495 -4.52 -1.70 5.64
CA GLU A 495 -3.33 -1.01 6.18
C GLU A 495 -3.50 -0.82 7.71
N GLY A 496 -3.66 0.43 8.18
CA GLY A 496 -3.87 0.82 9.57
C GLY A 496 -5.31 0.63 10.09
N GLY A 497 -5.64 1.33 11.18
CA GLY A 497 -6.86 1.12 11.97
C GLY A 497 -6.69 0.10 13.10
N HIS A 498 -7.01 0.50 14.32
CA HIS A 498 -6.61 -0.16 15.57
C HIS A 498 -7.78 -0.40 16.54
N ASP A 499 -8.84 0.41 16.49
CA ASP A 499 -10.08 0.10 17.19
C ASP A 499 -10.78 -1.07 16.48
N LEU A 500 -10.97 -2.18 17.19
CA LEU A 500 -11.48 -3.42 16.60
C LEU A 500 -12.92 -3.27 16.08
N THR A 501 -13.74 -2.44 16.72
CA THR A 501 -15.12 -2.22 16.27
C THR A 501 -15.10 -1.42 14.98
N ALA A 502 -14.37 -0.31 14.96
CA ALA A 502 -14.21 0.56 13.80
C ALA A 502 -13.71 -0.19 12.56
N ILE A 503 -12.64 -0.97 12.68
CA ILE A 503 -12.08 -1.70 11.52
C ILE A 503 -13.01 -2.84 11.06
N CYS A 504 -13.75 -3.49 11.97
CA CYS A 504 -14.72 -4.52 11.60
C CYS A 504 -15.90 -3.92 10.85
N ASP A 505 -16.46 -2.82 11.36
CA ASP A 505 -17.60 -2.12 10.76
C ASP A 505 -17.21 -1.55 9.38
N ALA A 506 -16.02 -0.95 9.26
CA ALA A 506 -15.55 -0.39 7.99
C ALA A 506 -15.24 -1.48 6.96
N SER A 507 -14.61 -2.58 7.38
CA SER A 507 -14.38 -3.75 6.52
C SER A 507 -15.69 -4.37 6.03
N GLU A 508 -16.68 -4.49 6.90
CA GLU A 508 -18.02 -4.97 6.56
C GLU A 508 -18.71 -4.07 5.53
N ALA A 509 -18.63 -2.74 5.71
CA ALA A 509 -19.18 -1.77 4.77
C ALA A 509 -18.50 -1.85 3.39
N CYS A 510 -17.16 -1.95 3.36
CA CYS A 510 -16.39 -2.09 2.13
C CYS A 510 -16.72 -3.39 1.38
N VAL A 511 -16.72 -4.53 2.07
CA VAL A 511 -17.05 -5.83 1.46
C VAL A 511 -18.50 -5.87 0.97
N SER A 512 -19.43 -5.27 1.71
CA SER A 512 -20.82 -5.09 1.26
C SER A 512 -20.91 -4.27 -0.03
N ALA A 513 -20.12 -3.20 -0.15
CA ALA A 513 -20.04 -2.40 -1.36
C ALA A 513 -19.47 -3.20 -2.55
N LEU A 514 -18.38 -3.94 -2.34
CA LEU A 514 -17.74 -4.80 -3.36
C LEU A 514 -18.70 -5.86 -3.91
N LEU A 515 -19.47 -6.50 -3.02
CA LEU A 515 -20.54 -7.44 -3.36
C LEU A 515 -21.76 -6.78 -4.00
N SER A 516 -21.75 -5.46 -4.15
CA SER A 516 -22.86 -4.68 -4.70
C SER A 516 -24.16 -4.79 -3.88
N VAL A 517 -24.04 -5.10 -2.58
CA VAL A 517 -25.16 -4.99 -1.63
C VAL A 517 -25.57 -3.53 -1.54
N GLU A 518 -26.88 -3.27 -1.43
CA GLU A 518 -27.38 -1.91 -1.24
C GLU A 518 -26.84 -1.36 0.09
N LEU A 519 -26.14 -0.22 0.00
CA LEU A 519 -25.60 0.44 1.18
C LEU A 519 -26.70 1.25 1.85
N GLN A 520 -26.65 1.35 3.18
CA GLN A 520 -27.50 2.30 3.88
C GLN A 520 -27.24 3.72 3.34
N PRO A 521 -28.30 4.47 3.00
CA PRO A 521 -28.15 5.86 2.59
C PRO A 521 -27.40 6.68 3.63
N LEU A 522 -26.70 7.72 3.17
CA LEU A 522 -26.14 8.72 4.07
C LEU A 522 -27.28 9.47 4.79
N ASP A 523 -27.05 9.82 6.05
CA ASP A 523 -28.02 10.55 6.84
C ASP A 523 -28.28 11.93 6.23
N GLU A 524 -29.54 12.39 6.24
CA GLU A 524 -29.93 13.69 5.69
C GLU A 524 -29.16 14.86 6.31
N ALA A 525 -28.75 14.72 7.58
CA ALA A 525 -27.88 15.70 8.25
C ALA A 525 -26.50 15.80 7.58
N VAL A 526 -25.89 14.67 7.22
CA VAL A 526 -24.59 14.62 6.51
C VAL A 526 -24.71 15.24 5.13
N LEU A 527 -25.81 14.96 4.41
CA LEU A 527 -26.03 15.51 3.06
C LEU A 527 -26.20 17.04 3.05
N GLN A 528 -26.73 17.62 4.12
CA GLN A 528 -26.97 19.06 4.26
C GLN A 528 -25.83 19.80 4.97
N GLN A 529 -24.96 19.07 5.68
CA GLN A 529 -23.82 19.66 6.35
C GLN A 529 -22.79 20.15 5.32
N LYS A 530 -22.19 21.30 5.61
CA LYS A 530 -21.11 21.89 4.82
C LYS A 530 -19.77 21.40 5.36
N PRO A 531 -18.77 21.17 4.50
CA PRO A 531 -17.43 20.85 4.98
C PRO A 531 -16.88 21.98 5.83
N ASN A 532 -16.12 21.64 6.87
CA ASN A 532 -15.52 22.63 7.74
C ASN A 532 -14.49 23.50 6.99
N ILE A 533 -14.21 24.69 7.54
CA ILE A 533 -13.39 25.70 6.86
C ILE A 533 -11.94 25.24 6.63
N ASN A 534 -11.38 24.43 7.55
CA ASN A 534 -10.03 23.89 7.42
C ASN A 534 -9.94 22.92 6.25
N ALA A 535 -10.96 22.07 6.08
CA ALA A 535 -11.08 21.16 4.96
C ALA A 535 -11.28 21.90 3.64
N VAL A 536 -12.13 22.93 3.60
CA VAL A 536 -12.29 23.78 2.41
C VAL A 536 -10.96 24.42 2.02
N THR A 537 -10.25 25.02 2.99
CA THR A 537 -8.93 25.64 2.75
C THR A 537 -7.91 24.62 2.22
N THR A 538 -7.90 23.42 2.78
CA THR A 538 -7.04 22.32 2.31
C THR A 538 -7.37 21.98 0.85
N LEU A 539 -8.65 21.78 0.52
CA LEU A 539 -9.07 21.40 -0.82
C LEU A 539 -8.85 22.52 -1.84
N GLU A 540 -9.04 23.79 -1.46
CA GLU A 540 -8.69 24.95 -2.29
C GLU A 540 -7.21 24.91 -2.66
N LYS A 541 -6.33 24.65 -1.68
CA LYS A 541 -4.89 24.56 -1.91
C LYS A 541 -4.51 23.39 -2.83
N VAL A 542 -5.12 22.23 -2.62
CA VAL A 542 -4.91 21.06 -3.46
C VAL A 542 -5.37 21.34 -4.90
N ILE A 543 -6.57 21.91 -5.08
CA ILE A 543 -7.08 22.27 -6.42
C ILE A 543 -6.19 23.32 -7.08
N GLU A 544 -5.72 24.34 -6.35
CA GLU A 544 -4.79 25.35 -6.87
C GLU A 544 -3.54 24.70 -7.46
N ILE A 545 -2.93 23.77 -6.73
CA ILE A 545 -1.72 23.06 -7.15
C ILE A 545 -2.03 22.13 -8.32
N GLN A 546 -3.03 21.26 -8.16
CA GLN A 546 -3.34 20.20 -9.11
C GLN A 546 -3.97 20.71 -10.41
N SER A 547 -4.58 21.91 -10.40
CA SER A 547 -5.12 22.54 -11.61
C SER A 547 -4.10 22.79 -12.72
N LYS A 548 -2.80 22.79 -12.37
CA LYS A 548 -1.68 22.90 -13.32
C LYS A 548 -1.43 21.62 -14.10
N HIS A 549 -1.93 20.49 -13.59
CA HIS A 549 -1.71 19.15 -14.11
C HIS A 549 -3.01 18.48 -14.59
N TRP A 550 -4.13 18.77 -13.92
CA TRP A 550 -5.45 18.18 -14.16
C TRP A 550 -6.47 19.29 -14.37
N SER A 551 -6.95 19.43 -15.60
CA SER A 551 -7.92 20.50 -15.91
C SER A 551 -9.28 20.26 -15.27
N CYS A 552 -9.66 18.99 -15.04
CA CYS A 552 -10.95 18.60 -14.48
C CYS A 552 -11.25 19.19 -13.09
N VAL A 553 -10.23 19.54 -12.29
CA VAL A 553 -10.45 20.04 -10.92
C VAL A 553 -10.79 21.53 -10.86
N GLN A 554 -10.45 22.29 -11.91
CA GLN A 554 -10.61 23.75 -11.92
C GLN A 554 -12.06 24.19 -11.69
N ARG A 555 -13.02 23.46 -12.26
CA ARG A 555 -14.45 23.77 -12.13
C ARG A 555 -14.99 23.67 -10.70
N PHE A 556 -14.31 22.90 -9.83
CA PHE A 556 -14.77 22.67 -8.46
C PHE A 556 -14.28 23.72 -7.47
N ALA A 557 -13.34 24.60 -7.87
CA ALA A 557 -12.77 25.63 -7.00
C ALA A 557 -13.85 26.54 -6.38
N THR A 558 -14.92 26.86 -7.12
CA THR A 558 -15.97 27.80 -6.69
C THR A 558 -17.13 27.14 -5.90
N GLY A 559 -17.02 25.86 -5.53
CA GLY A 559 -18.11 25.09 -4.90
C GLY A 559 -17.66 24.16 -3.77
N LEU A 560 -16.50 24.40 -3.18
CA LEU A 560 -15.96 23.57 -2.10
C LEU A 560 -16.74 23.73 -0.79
N GLY A 561 -17.26 24.92 -0.50
CA GLY A 561 -18.07 25.20 0.69
C GLY A 561 -19.53 24.74 0.60
N CYS A 562 -19.93 24.10 -0.50
CA CYS A 562 -21.28 23.57 -0.68
C CYS A 562 -21.42 22.22 0.03
N SER A 563 -22.59 21.99 0.64
CA SER A 563 -23.00 20.67 1.08
C SER A 563 -23.16 19.72 -0.11
N LEU A 564 -23.18 18.41 0.14
CA LEU A 564 -23.40 17.41 -0.91
C LEU A 564 -24.73 17.62 -1.63
N ARG A 565 -25.79 17.98 -0.90
CA ARG A 565 -27.11 18.24 -1.48
C ARG A 565 -27.13 19.48 -2.37
N GLU A 566 -26.49 20.57 -1.94
CA GLU A 566 -26.35 21.79 -2.75
C GLU A 566 -25.54 21.50 -4.02
N ALA A 567 -24.44 20.75 -3.90
CA ALA A 567 -23.60 20.36 -5.04
C ALA A 567 -24.38 19.50 -6.05
N GLN A 568 -25.13 18.50 -5.60
CA GLN A 568 -25.96 17.65 -6.46
C GLN A 568 -27.05 18.45 -7.19
N ALA A 569 -27.68 19.42 -6.51
CA ALA A 569 -28.66 20.29 -7.13
C ALA A 569 -28.03 21.14 -8.24
N GLY A 570 -26.86 21.73 -7.99
CA GLY A 570 -26.12 22.51 -8.98
C GLY A 570 -25.68 21.67 -10.19
N GLU A 571 -25.14 20.47 -9.96
CA GLU A 571 -24.74 19.54 -11.03
C GLU A 571 -25.93 19.10 -11.89
N THR A 572 -27.11 18.94 -11.29
CA THR A 572 -28.35 18.61 -12.02
C THR A 572 -28.80 19.77 -12.91
N GLU A 573 -28.81 20.99 -12.37
CA GLU A 573 -29.16 22.20 -13.12
C GLU A 573 -28.19 22.46 -14.29
N GLU A 574 -26.89 22.26 -14.07
CA GLU A 574 -25.88 22.31 -15.12
C GLU A 574 -26.12 21.26 -16.20
N ALA A 575 -26.38 20.00 -15.82
CA ALA A 575 -26.66 18.92 -16.77
C ALA A 575 -27.93 19.18 -17.59
N GLU A 576 -29.00 19.67 -16.95
CA GLU A 576 -30.23 20.09 -17.63
C GLU A 576 -29.97 21.25 -18.60
N THR A 577 -29.15 22.22 -18.20
CA THR A 577 -28.76 23.36 -19.05
C THR A 577 -27.96 22.91 -20.27
N VAL A 578 -26.96 22.03 -20.09
CA VAL A 578 -26.17 21.46 -21.19
C VAL A 578 -27.05 20.65 -22.14
N SER A 579 -27.96 19.83 -21.59
CA SER A 579 -28.91 19.06 -22.39
C SER A 579 -29.85 19.97 -23.20
N ALA A 580 -30.36 21.04 -22.59
CA ALA A 580 -31.18 22.04 -23.28
C ALA A 580 -30.39 22.77 -24.37
N MET A 581 -29.14 23.17 -24.11
CA MET A 581 -28.27 23.79 -25.11
C MET A 581 -27.97 22.86 -26.28
N ALA A 582 -27.72 21.57 -26.03
CA ALA A 582 -27.50 20.57 -27.07
C ALA A 582 -28.75 20.41 -27.95
N LEU A 583 -29.95 20.35 -27.35
CA LEU A 583 -31.22 20.30 -28.08
C LEU A 583 -31.44 21.54 -28.95
N LEU A 584 -31.10 22.74 -28.44
CA LEU A 584 -31.17 23.99 -29.21
C LEU A 584 -30.19 24.00 -30.39
N SER A 585 -28.97 23.48 -30.21
CA SER A 585 -27.97 23.38 -31.28
C SER A 585 -28.42 22.44 -32.39
N VAL A 586 -28.93 21.25 -32.04
CA VAL A 586 -29.48 20.29 -33.00
C VAL A 586 -30.71 20.87 -33.71
N GLY A 587 -31.57 21.59 -32.99
CA GLY A 587 -32.72 22.29 -33.58
C GLY A 587 -32.30 23.40 -34.55
N ALA A 588 -31.24 24.15 -34.25
CA ALA A 588 -30.69 25.18 -35.12
C ALA A 588 -30.06 24.60 -36.39
N GLU A 589 -29.32 23.49 -36.28
CA GLU A 589 -28.78 22.76 -37.43
C GLU A 589 -29.88 22.17 -38.32
N GLN A 590 -30.95 21.62 -37.73
CA GLN A 590 -32.10 21.13 -38.48
C GLN A 590 -32.86 22.26 -39.17
N ALA A 591 -33.02 23.42 -38.52
CA ALA A 591 -33.63 24.61 -39.11
C ALA A 591 -32.78 25.18 -40.26
N GLN A 592 -31.45 25.21 -40.12
CA GLN A 592 -30.54 25.60 -41.20
C GLN A 592 -30.55 24.58 -42.36
N ALA A 593 -30.61 23.28 -42.07
CA ALA A 593 -30.74 22.24 -43.08
C ALA A 593 -32.09 22.32 -43.82
N ALA A 594 -33.18 22.67 -43.13
CA ALA A 594 -34.48 22.90 -43.73
C ALA A 594 -34.48 24.16 -44.62
N ALA A 595 -33.89 25.26 -44.15
CA ALA A 595 -33.73 26.49 -44.94
C ALA A 595 -32.84 26.30 -46.17
N ALA A 596 -31.80 25.46 -46.07
CA ALA A 596 -30.94 25.08 -47.20
C ALA A 596 -31.68 24.18 -48.22
N ARG A 597 -32.63 23.35 -47.77
CA ARG A 597 -33.50 22.57 -48.67
C ARG A 597 -34.53 23.44 -49.41
N GLU A 598 -35.00 24.53 -48.80
CA GLU A 598 -35.89 25.49 -49.48
C GLU A 598 -35.18 26.37 -50.52
N HIS A 599 -33.85 26.49 -50.46
CA HIS A 599 -33.03 27.27 -51.41
C HIS A 599 -32.32 26.44 -52.49
N SER A 600 -32.60 25.13 -52.58
CA SER A 600 -32.09 24.32 -53.68
C SER A 600 -32.97 24.49 -54.93
N PRO A 601 -32.41 24.86 -56.10
CA PRO A 601 -33.18 24.88 -57.34
C PRO A 601 -33.63 23.46 -57.67
N ARG A 602 -34.92 23.28 -57.98
CA ARG A 602 -35.52 22.02 -58.45
C ARG A 602 -34.57 21.32 -59.45
N PRO A 603 -34.26 20.03 -59.26
CA PRO A 603 -33.61 19.28 -60.34
C PRO A 603 -34.59 19.19 -61.50
N ALA A 604 -34.06 19.38 -62.71
CA ALA A 604 -34.81 19.19 -63.95
C ALA A 604 -35.38 17.76 -64.00
N GLU A 605 -36.62 17.64 -64.48
CA GLU A 605 -37.31 16.38 -64.70
C GLU A 605 -36.42 15.40 -65.49
N GLU A 606 -36.14 14.24 -64.88
CA GLU A 606 -35.66 13.07 -65.61
C GLU A 606 -36.83 12.48 -66.43
N PRO A 607 -36.60 12.05 -67.68
CA PRO A 607 -37.65 11.52 -68.53
C PRO A 607 -38.08 10.12 -68.06
N MET A 608 -39.39 9.89 -68.01
CA MET A 608 -40.00 8.57 -67.79
C MET A 608 -39.40 7.52 -68.72
N GLU A 609 -38.77 6.49 -68.16
CA GLU A 609 -38.56 5.23 -68.86
C GLU A 609 -39.89 4.46 -68.91
N GLN A 610 -40.28 4.07 -70.13
CA GLN A 610 -41.39 3.17 -70.40
C GLN A 610 -41.02 1.76 -69.91
N GLU A 611 -41.85 1.17 -69.05
CA GLU A 611 -41.89 -0.28 -68.83
C GLU A 611 -42.33 -1.00 -70.12
N PRO A 612 -41.62 -2.05 -70.57
CA PRO A 612 -42.18 -3.00 -71.50
C PRO A 612 -43.00 -4.05 -70.72
N ALA A 613 -44.23 -4.25 -71.20
CA ALA A 613 -45.11 -5.31 -70.73
C ALA A 613 -44.47 -6.70 -70.88
N LEU A 614 -44.59 -7.53 -69.85
CA LEU A 614 -45.11 -8.91 -69.90
C LEU A 614 -45.34 -9.48 -68.49
#